data_AF-A0A969BUL9-F1
#
_entry.id   AF-A0A969BUL9-F1
#
_cell.length_a   1.000
_cell.length_b   1.000
_cell.length_c   1.000
_cell.angle_alpha   90.00
_cell.angle_beta   90.00
_cell.angle_gamma   90.00
#
_symmetry.space_group_name_H-M   'P 1'
#
loop_
_entity.id
_entity.type
_entity.pdbx_description
1 polymer ?
#
loop_
_entity_poly.entity_id
_entity_poly.type
_entity_poly.pdbx_seq_one_letter_code
_entity_poly.pdbx_strand_id
1 'polypeptide(L)'
;MNIQLPELSLVLLIGPSGSGKSSFGRKHFLPTEVISSDYCRALVSDDENNQIVTSEAFDLLHTIAAKRLALGKLTVIDATNVQAEGRKSLLKLA
;
A
#
# COMPACT_ATOMS: atom_id res chain seq x y z
N MET A 1 -23.28 -2.54 -0.07
CA MET A 1 -22.64 -1.20 -0.04
C MET A 1 -21.80 -1.06 -1.30
N ASN A 2 -21.96 0.03 -2.05
CA ASN A 2 -21.21 0.28 -3.28
C ASN A 2 -20.28 1.47 -3.08
N ILE A 3 -19.00 1.34 -3.43
CA ILE A 3 -18.00 2.42 -3.35
C ILE A 3 -17.51 2.67 -4.77
N GLN A 4 -17.80 3.85 -5.32
CA GLN A 4 -17.32 4.24 -6.64
C GLN A 4 -15.97 4.94 -6.51
N LEU A 5 -15.00 4.49 -7.30
CA LEU A 5 -13.66 5.06 -7.36
C LEU A 5 -13.42 5.61 -8.78
N PRO A 6 -12.80 6.80 -8.92
CA PRO A 6 -12.23 7.23 -10.19
C PRO A 6 -11.21 6.22 -10.73
N GLU A 7 -11.06 6.15 -12.04
CA GLU A 7 -10.06 5.27 -12.68
C GLU A 7 -8.63 5.56 -12.20
N LEU A 8 -8.31 6.83 -11.94
CA LEU A 8 -7.06 7.24 -11.30
C LEU A 8 -7.30 7.52 -9.82
N SER A 9 -7.00 6.53 -8.98
CA SER A 9 -7.16 6.61 -7.52
C SER A 9 -5.96 6.05 -6.78
N LEU A 10 -5.58 6.72 -5.67
CA LEU A 10 -4.76 6.13 -4.61
C LEU A 10 -5.68 5.66 -3.48
N VAL A 11 -5.83 4.34 -3.33
CA VAL A 11 -6.68 3.72 -2.31
C VAL A 11 -5.82 3.31 -1.14
N LEU A 12 -6.16 3.76 0.07
CA LEU A 12 -5.50 3.32 1.30
C LEU A 12 -6.38 2.33 2.05
N LEU A 13 -5.89 1.10 2.25
CA LEU A 13 -6.51 0.18 3.20
C LEU A 13 -6.07 0.58 4.60
N ILE A 14 -7.02 0.82 5.51
CA ILE A 14 -6.75 1.26 6.88
C ILE A 14 -7.38 0.26 7.85
N GLY A 15 -6.56 -0.32 8.73
CA GLY A 15 -7.04 -1.29 9.71
C GLY A 15 -5.90 -2.03 10.42
N PRO A 16 -6.15 -2.57 11.63
CA PRO A 16 -5.15 -3.28 12.39
C PRO A 16 -4.68 -4.57 11.70
N SER A 17 -3.60 -5.18 12.19
CA SER A 17 -3.22 -6.51 11.73
C SER A 17 -4.37 -7.51 11.95
N GLY A 18 -4.54 -8.46 11.04
CA GLY A 18 -5.64 -9.42 11.07
C GLY A 18 -7.01 -8.89 10.65
N SER A 19 -7.19 -7.60 10.35
CA SER A 19 -8.50 -7.04 9.95
C SER A 19 -8.95 -7.40 8.52
N GLY A 20 -8.19 -8.21 7.80
CA GLY A 20 -8.54 -8.68 6.45
C GLY A 20 -8.19 -7.74 5.29
N LYS A 21 -7.31 -6.72 5.49
CA LYS A 21 -6.90 -5.77 4.43
C LYS A 21 -6.36 -6.48 3.18
N SER A 22 -5.39 -7.37 3.33
CA SER A 22 -4.81 -8.11 2.20
C SER A 22 -5.84 -9.00 1.50
N SER A 23 -6.74 -9.63 2.27
CA SER A 23 -7.85 -10.42 1.71
C SER A 23 -8.84 -9.56 0.93
N PHE A 24 -9.16 -8.36 1.43
CA PHE A 24 -9.98 -7.39 0.74
C PHE A 24 -9.30 -6.89 -0.55
N GLY A 25 -8.02 -6.54 -0.47
CA GLY A 25 -7.20 -6.12 -1.60
C GLY A 25 -7.22 -7.14 -2.73
N ARG A 26 -6.89 -8.40 -2.42
CA ARG A 26 -6.88 -9.51 -3.39
C ARG A 26 -8.25 -9.83 -3.99
N LYS A 27 -9.33 -9.58 -3.24
CA LYS A 27 -10.69 -9.85 -3.70
C LYS A 27 -11.19 -8.79 -4.68
N HIS A 28 -10.80 -7.53 -4.49
CA HIS A 28 -11.40 -6.38 -5.16
C HIS A 28 -10.51 -5.69 -6.19
N PHE A 29 -9.20 -5.94 -6.18
CA PHE A 29 -8.23 -5.29 -7.04
C PHE A 29 -7.32 -6.33 -7.72
N LEU A 30 -6.67 -5.93 -8.81
CA LEU A 30 -5.68 -6.77 -9.46
C LEU A 30 -4.46 -6.97 -8.55
N PRO A 31 -3.77 -8.13 -8.62
CA PRO A 31 -2.57 -8.37 -7.82
C PRO A 31 -1.49 -7.29 -7.98
N THR A 32 -1.38 -6.69 -9.18
CA THR A 32 -0.40 -5.65 -9.49
C THR A 32 -0.84 -4.25 -9.06
N GLU A 33 -2.10 -4.05 -8.68
CA GLU A 33 -2.60 -2.77 -8.15
C GLU A 33 -2.32 -2.63 -6.65
N VAL A 34 -2.16 -3.74 -5.94
CA VAL A 34 -1.97 -3.78 -4.49
C VAL A 34 -0.48 -3.80 -4.14
N ILE A 35 -0.01 -2.73 -3.49
CA ILE A 35 1.35 -2.61 -2.99
C ILE A 35 1.34 -2.84 -1.47
N SER A 36 1.91 -3.95 -1.04
CA SER A 36 1.97 -4.35 0.38
C SER A 36 3.28 -3.92 1.03
N SER A 37 3.18 -3.33 2.22
CA SER A 37 4.35 -3.01 3.04
C SER A 37 5.10 -4.26 3.53
N ASP A 38 4.39 -5.36 3.76
CA ASP A 38 4.97 -6.64 4.19
C ASP A 38 5.76 -7.27 3.04
N TYR A 39 5.22 -7.21 1.82
CA TYR A 39 5.94 -7.66 0.63
C TYR A 39 7.17 -6.80 0.35
N CYS A 40 7.09 -5.48 0.54
CA CYS A 40 8.26 -4.60 0.42
C CYS A 40 9.34 -4.95 1.46
N ARG A 41 8.98 -5.32 2.69
CA ARG A 41 9.92 -5.81 3.71
C ARG A 41 10.62 -7.09 3.28
N ALA A 42 9.87 -8.04 2.72
CA ALA A 42 10.44 -9.27 2.18
C ALA A 42 11.42 -8.99 1.03
N LEU A 43 11.10 -8.06 0.12
CA LEU A 43 11.98 -7.73 -1.01
C LEU A 43 13.35 -7.14 -0.59
N VAL A 44 13.41 -6.44 0.53
CA VAL A 44 14.65 -5.77 0.99
C VAL A 44 15.41 -6.56 2.05
N SER A 45 14.82 -7.62 2.62
CA SER A 45 15.43 -8.34 3.76
C SER A 45 15.18 -9.85 3.81
N ASP A 46 14.52 -10.42 2.81
CA ASP A 46 14.08 -11.82 2.76
C ASP A 46 13.10 -12.24 3.88
N ASP A 47 12.62 -11.30 4.70
CA ASP A 47 11.66 -11.52 5.78
C ASP A 47 10.59 -10.41 5.83
N GLU A 48 9.31 -10.81 5.68
CA GLU A 48 8.17 -9.88 5.72
C GLU A 48 7.97 -9.25 7.10
N ASN A 49 8.44 -9.88 8.18
CA ASN A 49 8.23 -9.42 9.55
C ASN A 49 9.39 -8.58 10.09
N ASN A 50 10.47 -8.42 9.32
CA ASN A 50 11.66 -7.71 9.75
C ASN A 50 11.42 -6.21 9.92
N GLN A 51 11.20 -5.78 11.16
CA GLN A 51 10.93 -4.38 11.49
C GLN A 51 12.17 -3.48 11.40
N ILE A 52 13.38 -4.03 11.32
CA ILE A 52 14.63 -3.25 11.21
C ILE A 52 14.65 -2.46 9.91
N VAL A 53 14.14 -3.05 8.82
CA VAL A 53 14.13 -2.47 7.46
C VAL A 53 12.83 -1.72 7.12
N THR A 54 12.12 -1.23 8.14
CA THR A 54 10.82 -0.58 7.94
C THR A 54 10.96 0.66 7.05
N SER A 55 12.02 1.45 7.23
CA SER A 55 12.23 2.67 6.42
C SER A 55 12.41 2.31 4.95
N GLU A 56 13.29 1.35 4.67
CA GLU A 56 13.63 0.87 3.33
C GLU A 56 12.41 0.27 2.63
N ALA A 57 11.59 -0.49 3.36
CA ALA A 57 10.35 -1.05 2.83
C ALA A 57 9.32 0.02 2.46
N PHE A 58 9.17 1.06 3.29
CA PHE A 58 8.26 2.18 2.98
C PHE A 58 8.80 3.06 1.85
N ASP A 59 10.11 3.26 1.75
CA ASP A 59 10.72 3.98 0.63
C ASP A 59 10.48 3.27 -0.71
N LEU A 60 10.60 1.94 -0.72
CA LEU A 60 10.25 1.11 -1.89
C LEU A 60 8.77 1.22 -2.24
N LEU A 61 7.89 1.09 -1.24
CA LEU A 61 6.44 1.22 -1.40
C LEU A 61 6.05 2.57 -2.01
N HIS A 62 6.58 3.67 -1.47
CA HIS A 62 6.34 5.02 -1.99
C HIS A 62 6.84 5.18 -3.41
N THR A 63 8.02 4.64 -3.72
CA THR A 63 8.61 4.70 -5.07
C THR A 63 7.74 3.98 -6.09
N ILE A 64 7.26 2.79 -5.77
CA ILE A 64 6.38 2.02 -6.66
C ILE A 64 5.04 2.76 -6.85
N ALA A 65 4.44 3.23 -5.76
CA ALA A 65 3.17 3.96 -5.82
C ALA A 65 3.27 5.23 -6.67
N ALA A 66 4.31 6.04 -6.46
CA ALA A 66 4.56 7.25 -7.24
C ALA A 66 4.68 6.96 -8.75
N LYS A 67 5.44 5.92 -9.13
CA LYS A 67 5.60 5.53 -10.53
C LYS A 67 4.29 5.08 -11.17
N ARG A 68 3.48 4.30 -10.43
CA ARG A 68 2.17 3.85 -10.92
C ARG A 68 1.21 5.01 -11.13
N LEU A 69 1.12 5.92 -10.16
CA LEU A 69 0.25 7.10 -10.24
C LEU A 69 0.67 8.02 -11.39
N ALA A 70 1.97 8.25 -11.57
CA ALA A 70 2.50 9.02 -12.70
C ALA A 70 2.16 8.41 -14.08
N LEU A 71 1.95 7.09 -14.14
CA LEU A 71 1.50 6.36 -15.33
C LEU A 71 -0.03 6.20 -15.42
N GLY A 72 -0.78 6.93 -14.59
CA GLY A 72 -2.25 6.89 -14.58
C GLY A 72 -2.81 5.54 -14.10
N LYS A 73 -2.10 4.80 -13.24
CA LYS A 73 -2.52 3.48 -12.76
C LYS A 73 -3.09 3.58 -11.34
N LEU A 74 -4.32 3.08 -11.17
CA LEU A 74 -4.92 2.87 -9.84
C LEU A 74 -3.95 2.10 -8.94
N THR A 75 -3.80 2.58 -7.72
CA THR A 75 -2.82 2.01 -6.78
C THR A 75 -3.47 1.87 -5.41
N VAL A 76 -3.34 0.68 -4.82
CA VAL A 76 -3.87 0.33 -3.52
C VAL A 76 -2.71 0.09 -2.57
N ILE A 77 -2.69 0.76 -1.42
CA ILE A 77 -1.70 0.56 -0.37
C ILE A 77 -2.25 -0.39 0.68
N ASP A 78 -1.65 -1.57 0.79
CA ASP A 78 -1.91 -2.54 1.85
C ASP A 78 -0.85 -2.41 2.96
N ALA A 79 -1.20 -1.58 3.94
CA ALA A 79 -0.45 -1.38 5.17
C ALA A 79 -1.46 -1.14 6.31
N THR A 80 -1.01 -1.12 7.56
CA THR A 80 -1.92 -0.81 8.68
C THR A 80 -2.52 0.58 8.56
N ASN A 81 -1.73 1.57 8.13
CA ASN A 81 -2.14 2.97 7.89
C ASN A 81 -2.90 3.62 9.06
N VAL A 82 -2.76 3.09 10.28
CA VAL A 82 -3.50 3.55 11.46
C VAL A 82 -2.95 4.87 12.03
N GLN A 83 -1.65 5.10 11.90
CA GLN A 83 -0.99 6.34 12.34
C GLN A 83 -1.20 7.46 11.32
N ALA A 84 -1.53 8.66 11.79
CA ALA A 84 -1.80 9.81 10.92
C ALA A 84 -0.55 10.25 10.14
N GLU A 85 0.61 10.16 10.77
CA GLU A 85 1.92 10.50 10.23
C GLU A 85 2.24 9.63 9.01
N GLY A 86 2.01 8.32 9.11
CA GLY A 86 2.22 7.38 8.00
C GLY A 86 1.32 7.64 6.79
N ARG A 87 0.16 8.29 6.99
CA ARG A 87 -0.74 8.68 5.89
C ARG A 87 -0.30 9.96 5.19
N LYS A 88 0.41 10.88 5.89
CA LYS A 88 0.81 12.17 5.32
C LYS A 88 1.77 12.02 4.15
N SER A 89 2.66 11.03 4.16
CA SER A 89 3.56 10.76 3.03
C SER A 89 2.80 10.28 1.80
N LEU A 90 1.81 9.39 1.99
CA LEU A 90 0.99 8.83 0.93
C LEU A 90 0.06 9.88 0.30
N LEU A 91 -0.49 10.78 1.11
CA LEU A 91 -1.31 11.90 0.62
C LEU A 91 -0.53 12.89 -0.25
N LYS A 92 0.80 12.97 -0.13
CA LYS A 92 1.63 13.84 -1.00
C LYS A 92 1.86 13.24 -2.39
N LEU A 93 1.55 11.97 -2.60
CA LEU A 93 1.73 11.28 -3.88
C LEU A 93 0.57 11.53 -4.86
N ALA A 94 -0.55 12.09 -4.37
CA ALA A 94 -1.79 12.29 -5.12
C ALA A 94 -2.30 13.73 -4.97
#